data_AF-A0A9W9KTK0-F1
#
_entry.id   AF-A0A9W9KTK0-F1
#
_cell.length_a   1.000
_cell.length_b   1.000
_cell.length_c   1.000
_cell.angle_alpha   90.00
_cell.angle_beta   90.00
_cell.angle_gamma   90.00
#
_symmetry.space_group_name_H-M   'P 1'
#
loop_
_entity.id
_entity.type
_entity.pdbx_description
1 polymer ?
#
loop_
_entity_poly.entity_id
_entity_poly.type
_entity_poly.pdbx_seq_one_letter_code
_entity_poly.pdbx_strand_id
1 'polypeptide(L)'
;MKLSSVERLPPELLEIIFLEALEVNFARAFLKVATAVSRERVFEILLIHAFWNPRQRISNGNSTSRNLDSPLSQWDYHESRAFTKRLPCALYRILPPEHQKRLQATVTSCKWFNSRRLRVVQHTMLEMTLESVDSSIVRWEPYCYARQSRNTLSPIQIGDSLPVPRSVELCRNEPMQSIRVLDNFSFLVQRPESTKSFQTCTMFRFPEKALRGPWSNDRVDLLFNLWWNLDRKFKGTHFCLNRPAVSGDMVPEVCPSAYEEGIKNALKRRNTAVLLCLLDIRRCALLRSDESVEKARLPDEIFALALYYCTQKLDILQMLVQADLEWTLRRTKLQDPTSLPHAPAMATARDLAEAFLKISKYDSTQPRPFYNMPWPGIG
;
A
#
# COMPACT_ATOMS: atom_id res chain seq x y z
N MET A 1 -4.68 45.37 16.59
CA MET A 1 -4.38 44.77 15.27
C MET A 1 -5.70 44.52 14.54
N LYS A 2 -5.84 44.96 13.27
CA LYS A 2 -7.04 44.67 12.47
C LYS A 2 -6.92 43.25 11.93
N LEU A 3 -7.82 42.35 12.32
CA LEU A 3 -7.93 41.01 11.74
C LEU A 3 -8.25 41.11 10.25
N SER A 4 -7.60 40.28 9.44
CA SER A 4 -7.88 40.14 8.01
C SER A 4 -9.34 39.71 7.79
N SER A 5 -9.90 39.97 6.59
CA SER A 5 -11.27 39.54 6.25
C SER A 5 -11.43 38.02 6.36
N VAL A 6 -10.41 37.25 5.98
CA VAL A 6 -10.39 35.79 6.06
C VAL A 6 -10.44 35.32 7.51
N GLU A 7 -9.70 35.95 8.42
CA GLU A 7 -9.73 35.60 9.85
C GLU A 7 -11.05 35.94 10.54
N ARG A 8 -11.96 36.68 9.90
CA ARG A 8 -13.31 36.93 10.44
C ARG A 8 -14.31 35.84 10.04
N LEU A 9 -13.96 34.98 9.08
CA LEU A 9 -14.85 33.92 8.64
C LEU A 9 -15.12 32.91 9.78
N PRO A 10 -16.33 32.33 9.85
CA PRO A 10 -16.63 31.18 10.67
C PRO A 10 -15.69 29.99 10.34
N PRO A 11 -15.37 29.14 11.33
CA PRO A 11 -14.48 28.00 11.12
C PRO A 11 -14.98 27.05 10.03
N GLU A 12 -16.29 26.90 9.86
CA GLU A 12 -16.90 26.06 8.82
C GLU A 12 -16.54 26.55 7.41
N LEU A 13 -16.56 27.87 7.18
CA LEU A 13 -16.17 28.44 5.88
C LEU A 13 -14.66 28.30 5.64
N LEU A 14 -13.85 28.43 6.70
CA LEU A 14 -12.41 28.21 6.61
C LEU A 14 -12.06 26.77 6.23
N GLU A 15 -12.80 25.79 6.78
CA GLU A 15 -12.65 24.38 6.40
C GLU A 15 -13.07 24.13 4.95
N ILE A 16 -14.17 24.71 4.48
CA ILE A 16 -14.61 24.60 3.09
C ILE A 16 -13.55 25.18 2.15
N ILE A 17 -13.06 26.40 2.43
CA ILE A 17 -12.00 27.03 1.63
C ILE A 17 -10.73 26.16 1.62
N PHE A 18 -10.36 25.60 2.77
CA PHE A 18 -9.22 24.70 2.87
C PHE A 18 -9.40 23.42 2.04
N LEU A 19 -10.58 22.80 2.11
CA LEU A 19 -10.90 21.57 1.38
C LEU A 19 -11.08 21.80 -0.13
N GLU A 20 -11.47 23.00 -0.55
CA GLU A 20 -11.48 23.38 -1.97
C GLU A 20 -10.07 23.63 -2.51
N ALA A 21 -9.18 24.18 -1.68
CA ALA A 21 -7.79 24.41 -2.05
C ALA A 21 -6.96 23.12 -2.03
N LEU A 22 -7.24 22.19 -1.09
CA LEU A 22 -6.45 20.99 -0.79
C LEU A 22 -4.95 21.27 -0.57
N GLU A 23 -4.62 22.49 -0.15
CA GLU A 23 -3.25 22.93 0.10
C GLU A 23 -2.93 22.87 1.59
N VAL A 24 -2.20 21.84 2.01
CA VAL A 24 -1.89 21.62 3.44
C VAL A 24 -1.06 22.77 4.03
N ASN A 25 -0.31 23.50 3.21
CA ASN A 25 0.42 24.70 3.68
C ASN A 25 -0.51 25.84 4.09
N PHE A 26 -1.77 25.87 3.63
CA PHE A 26 -2.75 26.88 4.04
C PHE A 26 -2.98 26.86 5.56
N ALA A 27 -2.92 25.66 6.18
CA ALA A 27 -3.01 25.50 7.63
C ALA A 27 -1.93 26.29 8.41
N ARG A 28 -0.82 26.64 7.76
CA ARG A 28 0.32 27.35 8.37
C ARG A 28 0.22 28.87 8.26
N ALA A 29 -0.73 29.40 7.48
CA ALA A 29 -0.80 30.83 7.19
C ALA A 29 -1.25 31.64 8.43
N PHE A 30 -2.19 31.12 9.23
CA PHE A 30 -2.68 31.79 10.44
C PHE A 30 -3.28 30.79 11.43
N LEU A 31 -3.16 31.10 12.72
CA LEU A 31 -3.56 30.21 13.83
C LEU A 31 -5.04 29.85 13.76
N LYS A 32 -5.92 30.81 13.41
CA LYS A 32 -7.37 30.55 13.33
C LYS A 32 -7.71 29.48 12.29
N VAL A 33 -7.05 29.51 11.11
CA VAL A 33 -7.21 28.45 10.11
C VAL A 33 -6.64 27.14 10.62
N ALA A 34 -5.44 27.16 11.23
CA ALA A 34 -4.84 25.96 11.80
C ALA A 34 -5.81 25.26 12.77
N THR A 35 -6.45 26.01 13.66
CA THR A 35 -7.44 25.50 14.60
C THR A 35 -8.69 24.95 13.89
N ALA A 36 -9.21 25.67 12.89
CA ALA A 36 -10.39 25.24 12.13
C ALA A 36 -10.13 23.92 11.36
N VAL A 37 -8.98 23.82 10.68
CA VAL A 37 -8.64 22.68 9.82
C VAL A 37 -8.03 21.49 10.58
N SER A 38 -7.77 21.63 11.88
CA SER A 38 -7.26 20.54 12.73
C SER A 38 -8.35 19.60 13.26
N ARG A 39 -9.60 19.79 12.84
CA ARG A 39 -10.72 18.89 13.19
C ARG A 39 -10.53 17.53 12.50
N GLU A 40 -10.87 16.45 13.21
CA GLU A 40 -10.68 15.07 12.73
C GLU A 40 -11.30 14.82 11.36
N ARG A 41 -12.53 15.30 11.14
CA ARG A 41 -13.24 15.21 9.86
C ARG A 41 -12.45 15.75 8.67
N VAL A 42 -11.63 16.79 8.87
CA VAL A 42 -10.84 17.39 7.79
C VAL A 42 -9.72 16.45 7.37
N PHE A 43 -9.06 15.79 8.33
CA PHE A 43 -8.06 14.77 8.03
C PHE A 43 -8.66 13.57 7.30
N GLU A 44 -9.87 13.14 7.68
CA GLU A 44 -10.57 12.06 6.99
C GLU A 44 -10.86 12.42 5.54
N ILE A 45 -11.43 13.61 5.29
CA ILE A 45 -11.72 14.09 3.93
C ILE A 45 -10.41 14.20 3.11
N LEU A 46 -9.32 14.73 3.68
CA LEU A 46 -8.02 14.77 3.01
C LEU A 46 -7.51 13.38 2.64
N LEU A 47 -7.69 12.39 3.52
CA LEU A 47 -7.28 11.01 3.24
C LEU A 47 -8.16 10.38 2.15
N ILE A 48 -9.46 10.68 2.12
CA ILE A 48 -10.35 10.25 1.03
C ILE A 48 -9.87 10.85 -0.29
N HIS A 49 -9.66 12.16 -0.37
CA HIS A 49 -9.13 12.82 -1.57
C HIS A 49 -7.77 12.27 -2.00
N ALA A 50 -6.89 12.00 -1.03
CA ALA A 50 -5.58 11.48 -1.32
C ALA A 50 -5.65 10.05 -1.87
N PHE A 51 -6.43 9.14 -1.27
CA PHE A 51 -6.31 7.71 -1.54
C PHE A 51 -7.47 7.10 -2.35
N TRP A 52 -8.69 7.64 -2.26
CA TRP A 52 -9.83 7.08 -2.98
C TRP A 52 -9.87 7.56 -4.44
N ASN A 53 -10.07 6.64 -5.39
CA ASN A 53 -10.26 7.01 -6.79
C ASN A 53 -11.29 6.08 -7.44
N PRO A 54 -12.51 6.57 -7.71
CA PRO A 54 -13.58 5.73 -8.28
C PRO A 54 -13.32 5.31 -9.73
N ARG A 55 -12.34 5.93 -10.42
CA ARG A 55 -12.01 5.62 -11.82
C ARG A 55 -11.20 4.33 -11.96
N GLN A 56 -10.62 3.80 -10.87
CA GLN A 56 -9.82 2.57 -10.92
C GLN A 56 -10.72 1.33 -10.98
N ARG A 57 -11.32 1.09 -12.15
CA ARG A 57 -11.86 -0.21 -12.53
C ARG A 57 -10.69 -1.04 -13.06
N ILE A 58 -10.38 -2.16 -12.43
CA ILE A 58 -9.42 -3.12 -13.00
C ILE A 58 -10.12 -3.71 -14.22
N SER A 59 -9.79 -3.21 -15.41
CA SER A 59 -10.34 -3.72 -16.65
C SER A 59 -9.79 -5.14 -16.87
N ASN A 60 -10.66 -6.14 -16.81
CA ASN A 60 -10.28 -7.48 -17.20
C ASN A 60 -10.10 -7.52 -18.72
N GLY A 61 -8.84 -7.42 -19.15
CA GLY A 61 -8.16 -7.94 -20.35
C GLY A 61 -8.83 -8.06 -21.74
N ASN A 62 -10.16 -8.11 -21.86
CA ASN A 62 -10.85 -8.49 -23.11
C ASN A 62 -11.79 -7.40 -23.63
N SER A 63 -11.91 -6.28 -22.93
CA SER A 63 -12.68 -5.14 -23.45
C SER A 63 -11.76 -4.32 -24.36
N THR A 64 -11.80 -4.61 -25.66
CA THR A 64 -11.18 -3.80 -26.70
C THR A 64 -11.59 -2.34 -26.49
N SER A 65 -10.62 -1.53 -26.08
CA SER A 65 -10.51 -0.09 -26.22
C SER A 65 -11.76 0.60 -26.77
N ARG A 66 -12.82 0.73 -25.95
CA ARG A 66 -13.78 1.81 -26.16
C ARG A 66 -13.14 3.04 -25.55
N ASN A 67 -12.50 3.81 -26.43
CA ASN A 67 -11.95 5.16 -26.24
C ASN A 67 -12.22 5.77 -24.86
N LEU A 68 -11.25 5.63 -23.96
CA LEU A 68 -11.18 6.39 -22.71
C LEU A 68 -10.86 7.88 -22.95
N ASP A 69 -10.65 8.27 -24.20
CA ASP A 69 -10.50 9.67 -24.63
C ASP A 69 -11.83 10.39 -24.81
N SER A 70 -12.97 9.79 -24.47
CA SER A 70 -14.21 10.55 -24.33
C SER A 70 -14.07 11.46 -23.10
N PRO A 71 -13.94 12.78 -23.29
CA PRO A 71 -13.52 13.69 -22.24
C PRO A 71 -14.67 13.87 -21.26
N LEU A 72 -14.55 13.32 -20.05
CA LEU A 72 -15.21 13.82 -18.84
C LEU A 72 -16.76 13.88 -18.80
N SER A 73 -17.51 13.57 -19.87
CA SER A 73 -18.90 14.03 -20.06
C SER A 73 -20.01 13.10 -19.57
N GLN A 74 -19.74 12.11 -18.72
CA GLN A 74 -20.83 11.28 -18.18
C GLN A 74 -20.56 10.65 -16.82
N TRP A 75 -19.66 11.25 -16.03
CA TRP A 75 -19.81 11.23 -14.57
C TRP A 75 -20.28 12.61 -14.10
N ASP A 76 -21.02 13.31 -14.96
CA ASP A 76 -21.55 14.64 -14.76
C ASP A 76 -22.50 14.65 -13.57
N TYR A 77 -21.96 15.10 -12.43
CA TYR A 77 -22.60 15.93 -11.40
C TYR A 77 -23.80 15.34 -10.62
N HIS A 78 -24.61 14.45 -11.19
CA HIS A 78 -25.87 13.97 -10.63
C HIS A 78 -25.72 12.71 -9.77
N GLU A 79 -24.78 11.80 -10.06
CA GLU A 79 -24.55 10.64 -9.18
C GLU A 79 -23.82 11.00 -7.89
N SER A 80 -23.14 12.16 -7.84
CA SER A 80 -22.54 12.69 -6.60
C SER A 80 -23.56 12.91 -5.48
N ARG A 81 -24.86 13.10 -5.78
CA ARG A 81 -25.92 13.29 -4.76
C ARG A 81 -26.32 12.02 -4.00
N ALA A 82 -26.04 10.82 -4.51
CA ALA A 82 -26.30 9.60 -3.73
C ALA A 82 -25.26 9.45 -2.59
N PHE A 83 -24.03 9.87 -2.85
CA PHE A 83 -22.89 9.80 -1.91
C PHE A 83 -22.95 10.84 -0.77
N THR A 84 -23.78 11.88 -0.89
CA THR A 84 -23.86 12.99 0.09
C THR A 84 -24.54 12.68 1.41
N LYS A 85 -25.00 11.44 1.63
CA LYS A 85 -25.72 11.11 2.88
C LYS A 85 -24.81 10.77 4.07
N ARG A 86 -23.58 10.30 3.85
CA ARG A 86 -22.69 9.80 4.94
C ARG A 86 -21.48 10.69 5.22
N LEU A 87 -20.97 11.34 4.19
CA LEU A 87 -19.96 12.38 4.30
C LEU A 87 -20.63 13.71 3.91
N PRO A 88 -20.09 14.86 4.33
CA PRO A 88 -20.29 16.12 3.61
C PRO A 88 -19.63 16.03 2.21
N CYS A 89 -19.98 15.03 1.39
CA CYS A 89 -19.47 14.79 0.04
C CYS A 89 -19.74 15.96 -0.91
N ALA A 90 -20.47 16.99 -0.48
CA ALA A 90 -20.46 18.28 -1.14
C ALA A 90 -19.03 18.81 -1.39
N LEU A 91 -18.04 18.37 -0.60
CA LEU A 91 -16.64 18.78 -0.70
C LEU A 91 -15.72 17.73 -1.34
N TYR A 92 -16.25 16.57 -1.75
CA TYR A 92 -15.46 15.60 -2.49
C TYR A 92 -15.53 15.89 -3.99
N ARG A 93 -14.36 15.97 -4.63
CA ARG A 93 -14.22 16.09 -6.08
C ARG A 93 -13.16 15.10 -6.54
N ILE A 94 -13.37 14.50 -7.71
CA ILE A 94 -12.37 13.59 -8.28
C ILE A 94 -11.18 14.43 -8.75
N LEU A 95 -10.00 14.15 -8.20
CA LEU A 95 -8.77 14.83 -8.58
C LEU A 95 -8.13 14.15 -9.81
N PRO A 96 -7.51 14.94 -10.71
CA PRO A 96 -6.60 14.38 -11.70
C PRO A 96 -5.47 13.57 -11.03
N PRO A 97 -4.93 12.52 -11.66
CA PRO A 97 -3.91 11.65 -11.07
C PRO A 97 -2.69 12.43 -10.51
N GLU A 98 -2.20 13.43 -11.24
CA GLU A 98 -1.07 14.26 -10.79
C GLU A 98 -1.40 15.09 -9.56
N HIS A 99 -2.63 15.57 -9.43
CA HIS A 99 -3.06 16.34 -8.26
C HIS A 99 -3.24 15.42 -7.05
N GLN A 100 -3.83 14.24 -7.26
CA GLN A 100 -3.98 13.22 -6.23
C GLN A 100 -2.62 12.74 -5.72
N LYS A 101 -1.67 12.48 -6.63
CA LYS A 101 -0.28 12.11 -6.31
C LYS A 101 0.42 13.18 -5.47
N ARG A 102 0.30 14.47 -5.84
CA ARG A 102 0.85 15.58 -5.05
C ARG A 102 0.20 15.65 -3.66
N LEU A 103 -1.12 15.52 -3.58
CA LEU A 103 -1.84 15.50 -2.31
C LEU A 103 -1.42 14.32 -1.42
N GLN A 104 -1.27 13.11 -1.99
CA GLN A 104 -0.74 11.94 -1.28
C GLN A 104 0.64 12.23 -0.70
N ALA A 105 1.56 12.80 -1.48
CA ALA A 105 2.89 13.14 -0.99
C ALA A 105 2.83 14.11 0.19
N THR A 106 2.03 15.18 0.08
CA THR A 106 1.88 16.18 1.14
C THR A 106 1.23 15.58 2.39
N VAL A 107 0.09 14.90 2.27
CA VAL A 107 -0.63 14.28 3.39
C VAL A 107 0.23 13.23 4.08
N THR A 108 0.91 12.38 3.31
CA THR A 108 1.71 11.30 3.89
C THR A 108 2.96 11.79 4.59
N SER A 109 3.51 12.96 4.19
CA SER A 109 4.61 13.62 4.90
C SER A 109 4.21 14.20 6.26
N CYS A 110 2.93 14.46 6.49
CA CYS A 110 2.45 15.11 7.70
C CYS A 110 2.59 14.21 8.94
N LYS A 111 2.90 14.81 10.11
CA LYS A 111 3.04 14.07 11.39
C LYS A 111 1.76 13.37 11.82
N TRP A 112 0.59 13.94 11.51
CA TRP A 112 -0.69 13.39 11.91
C TRP A 112 -1.11 12.14 11.12
N PHE A 113 -0.51 11.88 9.94
CA PHE A 113 -0.85 10.70 9.15
C PHE A 113 -0.25 9.44 9.77
N ASN A 114 -1.10 8.48 10.15
CA ASN A 114 -0.71 7.21 10.77
C ASN A 114 -1.65 6.07 10.35
N SER A 115 -1.31 4.83 10.74
CA SER A 115 -2.06 3.62 10.37
C SER A 115 -3.50 3.64 10.89
N ARG A 116 -3.71 4.15 12.11
CA ARG A 116 -5.04 4.25 12.74
C ARG A 116 -5.97 5.13 11.91
N ARG A 117 -5.54 6.35 11.55
CA ARG A 117 -6.36 7.27 10.74
C ARG A 117 -6.65 6.70 9.36
N LEU A 118 -5.63 6.10 8.72
CA LEU A 118 -5.85 5.48 7.41
C LEU A 118 -6.90 4.36 7.50
N ARG A 119 -6.84 3.50 8.54
CA ARG A 119 -7.82 2.41 8.76
C ARG A 119 -9.25 2.90 8.95
N VAL A 120 -9.45 3.99 9.70
CA VAL A 120 -10.79 4.59 9.89
C VAL A 120 -11.39 4.95 8.53
N VAL A 121 -10.61 5.61 7.68
CA VAL A 121 -11.09 6.10 6.39
C VAL A 121 -11.21 4.98 5.34
N GLN A 122 -10.44 3.89 5.45
CA GLN A 122 -10.54 2.74 4.53
C GLN A 122 -11.95 2.16 4.47
N HIS A 123 -12.62 2.02 5.61
CA HIS A 123 -14.00 1.53 5.64
C HIS A 123 -14.92 2.46 4.84
N THR A 124 -14.79 3.76 5.07
CA THR A 124 -15.54 4.78 4.31
C THR A 124 -15.25 4.70 2.82
N MET A 125 -13.98 4.53 2.41
CA MET A 125 -13.61 4.35 1.00
C MET A 125 -14.21 3.08 0.40
N LEU A 126 -14.27 1.98 1.16
CA LEU A 126 -14.91 0.75 0.72
C LEU A 126 -16.40 0.95 0.49
N GLU A 127 -17.10 1.58 1.44
CA GLU A 127 -18.52 1.90 1.30
C GLU A 127 -18.76 2.80 0.08
N MET A 128 -17.98 3.87 -0.08
CA MET A 128 -18.08 4.75 -1.24
C MET A 128 -17.79 4.02 -2.55
N THR A 129 -16.81 3.12 -2.59
CA THR A 129 -16.56 2.32 -3.80
C THR A 129 -17.73 1.36 -4.07
N LEU A 130 -18.30 0.70 -3.07
CA LEU A 130 -19.47 -0.18 -3.25
C LEU A 130 -20.68 0.58 -3.78
N GLU A 131 -20.98 1.75 -3.20
CA GLU A 131 -22.05 2.65 -3.67
C GLU A 131 -21.80 3.11 -5.12
N SER A 132 -20.54 3.30 -5.52
CA SER A 132 -20.19 3.70 -6.90
C SER A 132 -20.28 2.60 -7.95
N VAL A 133 -20.25 1.34 -7.51
CA VAL A 133 -20.36 0.20 -8.43
C VAL A 133 -21.82 -0.12 -8.74
N ASP A 134 -22.72 0.13 -7.79
CA ASP A 134 -24.15 -0.06 -7.97
C ASP A 134 -24.93 0.85 -7.02
N SER A 135 -25.57 1.87 -7.60
CA SER A 135 -26.41 2.84 -6.88
C SER A 135 -27.65 2.20 -6.24
N SER A 136 -27.96 0.94 -6.56
CA SER A 136 -29.04 0.18 -5.95
C SER A 136 -28.61 -0.67 -4.73
N ILE A 137 -27.31 -0.70 -4.39
CA ILE A 137 -26.73 -1.35 -3.18
C ILE A 137 -26.92 -0.49 -1.91
N VAL A 138 -27.55 0.68 -2.02
CA VAL A 138 -27.71 1.73 -0.98
C VAL A 138 -28.38 1.27 0.33
N ARG A 139 -28.82 0.02 0.45
CA ARG A 139 -29.27 -0.56 1.72
C ARG A 139 -28.32 -1.64 2.25
N TRP A 140 -27.05 -1.26 2.46
CA TRP A 140 -26.21 -1.95 3.44
C TRP A 140 -26.83 -1.73 4.82
N GLU A 141 -27.62 -2.69 5.30
CA GLU A 141 -27.95 -2.77 6.71
C GLU A 141 -26.70 -3.24 7.46
N PRO A 142 -26.17 -2.47 8.43
CA PRO A 142 -24.98 -2.84 9.21
C PRO A 142 -25.11 -4.18 9.95
N TYR A 143 -26.32 -4.75 10.00
CA TYR A 143 -26.65 -6.00 10.67
C TYR A 143 -26.47 -7.25 9.80
N CYS A 144 -26.08 -7.13 8.54
CA CYS A 144 -25.69 -8.27 7.72
C CYS A 144 -24.27 -8.79 8.07
N TYR A 145 -23.87 -8.74 9.33
CA TYR A 145 -22.82 -9.61 9.85
C TYR A 145 -23.40 -11.02 9.92
N ALA A 146 -23.16 -11.79 8.87
CA ALA A 146 -23.34 -13.23 8.83
C ALA A 146 -24.75 -13.71 9.27
N ARG A 147 -25.60 -14.03 8.29
CA ARG A 147 -26.33 -15.28 8.41
C ARG A 147 -25.27 -16.38 8.36
N GLN A 148 -24.61 -16.63 9.49
CA GLN A 148 -23.83 -17.82 9.72
C GLN A 148 -24.72 -18.97 9.25
N SER A 149 -24.29 -19.68 8.21
CA SER A 149 -24.71 -21.06 8.02
C SER A 149 -24.60 -21.70 9.40
N ARG A 150 -25.74 -22.02 10.03
CA ARG A 150 -25.82 -22.53 11.41
C ARG A 150 -25.16 -23.89 11.60
N ASN A 151 -24.48 -24.41 10.59
CA ASN A 151 -23.86 -25.72 10.61
C ASN A 151 -22.35 -25.53 10.43
N THR A 152 -21.65 -25.03 11.45
CA THR A 152 -20.33 -25.50 11.95
C THR A 152 -19.59 -24.41 12.74
N LEU A 153 -19.25 -24.76 13.99
CA LEU A 153 -18.19 -24.26 14.87
C LEU A 153 -18.47 -23.05 15.79
N SER A 154 -17.92 -23.22 16.99
CA SER A 154 -18.11 -22.52 18.26
C SER A 154 -17.59 -21.07 18.32
N PRO A 155 -18.05 -20.26 19.29
CA PRO A 155 -17.62 -18.88 19.44
C PRO A 155 -16.20 -18.82 20.00
N ILE A 156 -15.24 -18.43 19.17
CA ILE A 156 -13.88 -18.11 19.58
C ILE A 156 -13.85 -16.67 20.10
N GLN A 157 -13.39 -16.50 21.34
CA GLN A 157 -13.20 -15.21 22.00
C GLN A 157 -12.21 -14.33 21.21
N ILE A 158 -12.60 -13.10 20.96
CA ILE A 158 -11.83 -12.10 20.22
C ILE A 158 -10.71 -11.57 21.13
N GLY A 159 -9.49 -12.06 20.93
CA GLY A 159 -8.27 -11.35 21.31
C GLY A 159 -7.81 -10.42 20.18
N ASP A 160 -7.02 -9.40 20.50
CA ASP A 160 -6.48 -8.32 19.63
C ASP A 160 -5.66 -8.76 18.39
N SER A 161 -5.75 -10.01 17.95
CA SER A 161 -5.17 -10.49 16.71
C SER A 161 -5.96 -9.97 15.50
N LEU A 162 -5.22 -9.44 14.52
CA LEU A 162 -5.67 -8.94 13.21
C LEU A 162 -6.91 -9.66 12.65
N PRO A 163 -7.93 -8.93 12.14
CA PRO A 163 -9.16 -9.54 11.66
C PRO A 163 -8.87 -10.43 10.45
N VAL A 164 -9.18 -11.72 10.58
CA VAL A 164 -9.27 -12.66 9.46
C VAL A 164 -10.22 -12.04 8.41
N PRO A 165 -9.84 -12.01 7.12
CA PRO A 165 -10.72 -11.48 6.08
C PRO A 165 -12.00 -12.31 6.04
N ARG A 166 -13.10 -11.72 6.50
CA ARG A 166 -14.44 -12.28 6.37
C ARG A 166 -14.91 -11.98 4.95
N SER A 167 -14.90 -12.99 4.08
CA SER A 167 -15.57 -12.87 2.78
C SER A 167 -17.07 -12.77 3.03
N VAL A 168 -17.64 -11.58 2.88
CA VAL A 168 -19.09 -11.40 2.85
C VAL A 168 -19.51 -11.61 1.42
N GLU A 169 -20.34 -12.64 1.17
CA GLU A 169 -21.02 -12.85 -0.11
C GLU A 169 -22.41 -12.22 -0.05
N LEU A 170 -22.63 -11.18 -0.84
CA LEU A 170 -23.95 -10.58 -1.02
C LEU A 170 -24.59 -11.20 -2.25
N CYS A 171 -25.61 -12.04 -2.07
CA CYS A 171 -26.39 -12.62 -3.16
C CYS A 171 -27.70 -11.86 -3.32
N ARG A 172 -28.02 -11.44 -4.56
CA ARG A 172 -29.31 -10.81 -4.91
C ARG A 172 -30.12 -11.73 -5.83
N ASN A 173 -31.45 -11.67 -5.71
CA ASN A 173 -32.40 -12.59 -6.35
C ASN A 173 -32.70 -12.29 -7.85
N GLU A 174 -31.93 -11.41 -8.51
CA GLU A 174 -31.99 -11.17 -9.96
C GLU A 174 -30.56 -11.10 -10.52
N PRO A 175 -30.36 -11.47 -11.80
CA PRO A 175 -29.36 -12.47 -12.22
C PRO A 175 -28.07 -12.37 -11.40
N MET A 176 -27.89 -13.34 -10.51
CA MET A 176 -26.85 -13.47 -9.47
C MET A 176 -25.64 -12.56 -9.68
N GLN A 177 -25.68 -11.36 -9.08
CA GLN A 177 -24.47 -10.63 -8.78
C GLN A 177 -24.03 -11.04 -7.38
N SER A 178 -22.84 -11.64 -7.27
CA SER A 178 -22.22 -11.88 -5.96
C SER A 178 -21.15 -10.81 -5.74
N ILE A 179 -21.20 -10.15 -4.60
CA ILE A 179 -20.11 -9.28 -4.17
C ILE A 179 -19.35 -10.03 -3.10
N ARG A 180 -18.08 -10.30 -3.35
CA ARG A 180 -17.16 -10.89 -2.39
C ARG A 180 -16.17 -9.84 -1.93
N VAL A 181 -16.35 -9.34 -0.72
CA VAL A 181 -15.36 -8.47 -0.07
C VAL A 181 -14.14 -9.33 0.26
N LEU A 182 -12.99 -9.03 -0.34
CA LEU A 182 -11.77 -9.81 -0.10
C LEU A 182 -11.04 -9.29 1.15
N ASP A 183 -11.11 -7.99 1.41
CA ASP A 183 -10.57 -7.28 2.56
C ASP A 183 -11.09 -5.82 2.59
N ASN A 184 -10.51 -4.99 3.46
CA ASN A 184 -10.83 -3.57 3.57
C ASN A 184 -10.46 -2.74 2.32
N PHE A 185 -9.82 -3.34 1.31
CA PHE A 185 -9.18 -2.63 0.21
C PHE A 185 -9.67 -3.03 -1.17
N SER A 186 -10.34 -4.18 -1.25
CA SER A 186 -10.73 -4.77 -2.50
C SER A 186 -11.96 -5.66 -2.34
N PHE A 187 -12.78 -5.65 -3.38
CA PHE A 187 -13.89 -6.58 -3.52
C PHE A 187 -14.02 -7.02 -4.97
N LEU A 188 -14.53 -8.23 -5.13
CA LEU A 188 -14.90 -8.79 -6.42
C LEU A 188 -16.39 -8.64 -6.59
N VAL A 189 -16.81 -8.17 -7.76
CA VAL A 189 -18.20 -8.28 -8.20
C VAL A 189 -18.24 -9.34 -9.28
N GLN A 190 -18.79 -10.50 -8.95
CA GLN A 190 -19.05 -11.56 -9.89
C GLN A 190 -20.41 -11.34 -10.50
N ARG A 191 -20.45 -11.23 -11.82
CA ARG A 191 -21.64 -11.30 -12.65
C ARG A 191 -21.54 -12.58 -13.48
N PRO A 192 -22.64 -13.13 -14.00
CA PRO A 192 -22.62 -14.37 -14.79
C PRO A 192 -21.60 -14.35 -15.93
N GLU A 193 -21.37 -13.19 -16.52
CA GLU A 193 -20.48 -13.01 -17.68
C GLU A 193 -19.10 -12.43 -17.34
N SER A 194 -18.90 -11.88 -16.13
CA SER A 194 -17.64 -11.23 -15.77
C SER A 194 -17.42 -11.12 -14.26
N THR A 195 -16.19 -11.37 -13.81
CA THR A 195 -15.77 -11.07 -12.44
C THR A 195 -14.91 -9.82 -12.45
N LYS A 196 -15.41 -8.68 -11.96
CA LYS A 196 -14.63 -7.44 -11.90
C LYS A 196 -14.05 -7.24 -10.50
N SER A 197 -12.75 -6.92 -10.44
CA SER A 197 -12.10 -6.53 -9.19
C SER A 197 -12.11 -5.01 -9.05
N PHE A 198 -12.50 -4.54 -7.88
CA PHE A 198 -12.52 -3.13 -7.52
C PHE A 198 -11.54 -2.87 -6.40
N GLN A 199 -10.85 -1.74 -6.50
CA GLN A 199 -9.94 -1.29 -5.48
C GLN A 199 -10.48 -0.02 -4.82
N THR A 200 -10.41 0.03 -3.49
CA THR A 200 -10.90 1.16 -2.70
C THR A 200 -9.82 2.20 -2.46
N CYS A 201 -8.55 1.78 -2.43
CA CYS A 201 -7.43 2.65 -2.11
C CYS A 201 -6.37 2.62 -3.20
N THR A 202 -6.02 3.78 -3.71
CA THR A 202 -5.00 3.99 -4.73
C THR A 202 -3.77 4.60 -4.09
N MET A 203 -2.58 4.19 -4.51
CA MET A 203 -1.32 4.73 -4.01
C MET A 203 -0.39 4.95 -5.18
N PHE A 204 -0.08 6.22 -5.45
CA PHE A 204 0.82 6.65 -6.52
C PHE A 204 2.25 6.79 -6.04
N ARG A 205 2.46 7.07 -4.75
CA ARG A 205 3.78 7.17 -4.13
C ARG A 205 3.75 6.55 -2.75
N PHE A 206 4.76 5.73 -2.44
CA PHE A 206 4.93 5.16 -1.13
C PHE A 206 5.44 6.23 -0.15
N PRO A 207 4.82 6.39 1.03
CA PRO A 207 5.26 7.35 2.04
C PRO A 207 6.70 7.10 2.49
N GLU A 208 7.59 8.07 2.30
CA GLU A 208 9.00 7.95 2.70
C GLU A 208 9.15 7.66 4.20
N LYS A 209 8.31 8.27 5.04
CA LYS A 209 8.33 8.02 6.48
C LYS A 209 7.91 6.61 6.90
N ALA A 210 7.16 5.90 6.06
CA ALA A 210 6.81 4.50 6.28
C ALA A 210 7.94 3.57 5.82
N LEU A 211 8.78 4.03 4.89
CA LEU A 211 9.99 3.30 4.45
C LEU A 211 11.18 3.55 5.36
N ARG A 212 11.28 4.73 5.99
CA ARG A 212 12.39 5.08 6.88
C ARG A 212 12.20 4.53 8.30
N GLY A 213 13.28 4.00 8.86
CA GLY A 213 13.39 3.74 10.30
C GLY A 213 13.44 5.04 11.12
N PRO A 214 13.45 4.98 12.46
CA PRO A 214 13.39 3.77 13.29
C PRO A 214 12.00 3.09 13.30
N TRP A 215 12.00 1.76 13.39
CA TRP A 215 10.79 0.92 13.35
C TRP A 215 10.10 0.87 14.72
N SER A 216 9.17 1.78 14.98
CA SER A 216 8.18 1.68 16.08
C SER A 216 6.98 0.83 15.65
N ASN A 217 6.20 0.30 16.61
CA ASN A 217 5.01 -0.50 16.31
C ASN A 217 4.05 0.24 15.36
N ASP A 218 3.78 1.53 15.60
CA ASP A 218 2.92 2.34 14.73
C ASP A 218 3.43 2.46 13.28
N ARG A 219 4.75 2.53 13.10
CA ARG A 219 5.36 2.60 11.75
C ARG A 219 5.35 1.24 11.07
N VAL A 220 5.59 0.17 11.82
CA VAL A 220 5.49 -1.19 11.32
C VAL A 220 4.06 -1.47 10.87
N ASP A 221 3.07 -1.11 11.67
CA ASP A 221 1.65 -1.19 11.30
C ASP A 221 1.34 -0.35 10.06
N LEU A 222 1.87 0.87 9.97
CA LEU A 222 1.66 1.71 8.79
C LEU A 222 2.27 1.09 7.54
N LEU A 223 3.50 0.59 7.63
CA LEU A 223 4.20 -0.09 6.53
C LEU A 223 3.39 -1.31 6.05
N PHE A 224 2.98 -2.18 6.97
CA PHE A 224 2.19 -3.37 6.62
C PHE A 224 0.83 -3.02 6.02
N ASN A 225 0.11 -2.05 6.59
CA ASN A 225 -1.17 -1.61 6.04
C ASN A 225 -1.03 -1.06 4.61
N LEU A 226 0.04 -0.30 4.33
CA LEU A 226 0.29 0.24 2.99
C LEU A 226 0.80 -0.83 2.02
N TRP A 227 1.63 -1.75 2.49
CA TRP A 227 2.13 -2.86 1.68
C TRP A 227 1.03 -3.83 1.31
N TRP A 228 0.14 -4.18 2.24
CA TRP A 228 -0.99 -5.07 1.95
C TRP A 228 -1.84 -4.56 0.78
N ASN A 229 -2.01 -3.23 0.70
CA ASN A 229 -2.71 -2.57 -0.40
C ASN A 229 -2.02 -2.72 -1.74
N LEU A 230 -0.69 -2.87 -1.73
CA LEU A 230 0.08 -3.13 -2.94
C LEU A 230 0.12 -4.60 -3.28
N ASP A 231 0.47 -5.46 -2.32
CA ASP A 231 0.66 -6.89 -2.55
C ASP A 231 -0.58 -7.50 -3.19
N ARG A 232 -1.79 -7.11 -2.76
CA ARG A 232 -3.03 -7.55 -3.38
C ARG A 232 -3.27 -7.02 -4.79
N LYS A 233 -2.80 -5.81 -5.14
CA LYS A 233 -2.82 -5.37 -6.55
C LYS A 233 -2.04 -6.33 -7.44
N PHE A 234 -0.92 -6.86 -6.95
CA PHE A 234 -0.02 -7.72 -7.73
C PHE A 234 -0.35 -9.20 -7.64
N LYS A 235 -0.86 -9.68 -6.50
CA LYS A 235 -1.23 -11.09 -6.29
C LYS A 235 -2.68 -11.39 -6.65
N GLY A 236 -3.59 -10.42 -6.52
CA GLY A 236 -4.99 -10.56 -6.94
C GLY A 236 -5.16 -10.87 -8.43
N THR A 237 -4.13 -10.61 -9.25
CA THR A 237 -4.09 -11.01 -10.65
C THR A 237 -3.75 -12.49 -10.87
N HIS A 238 -3.37 -13.28 -9.85
CA HIS A 238 -3.05 -14.71 -10.03
C HIS A 238 -4.26 -15.60 -10.33
N PHE A 239 -5.49 -15.16 -10.05
CA PHE A 239 -6.69 -15.86 -10.52
C PHE A 239 -6.95 -15.68 -12.03
N CYS A 240 -6.14 -14.87 -12.72
CA CYS A 240 -6.11 -14.76 -14.16
C CYS A 240 -4.70 -15.12 -14.64
N LEU A 241 -4.49 -16.37 -15.07
CA LEU A 241 -3.22 -16.90 -15.59
C LEU A 241 -2.65 -16.08 -16.77
N ASN A 242 -3.44 -15.17 -17.34
CA ASN A 242 -3.01 -14.16 -18.29
C ASN A 242 -2.92 -12.82 -17.54
N ARG A 243 -1.72 -12.47 -17.08
CA ARG A 243 -1.42 -11.20 -16.42
C ARG A 243 -1.79 -10.07 -17.40
N PRO A 244 -2.89 -9.31 -17.20
CA PRO A 244 -3.07 -8.11 -18.01
C PRO A 244 -1.91 -7.18 -17.69
N ALA A 245 -1.36 -6.51 -18.71
CA ALA A 245 -0.39 -5.45 -18.51
C ALA A 245 -1.00 -4.44 -17.54
N VAL A 246 -0.55 -4.48 -16.28
CA VAL A 246 -0.89 -3.46 -15.30
C VAL A 246 -0.35 -2.17 -15.92
N SER A 247 -1.23 -1.26 -16.32
CA SER A 247 -0.81 0.05 -16.82
C SER A 247 0.21 0.62 -15.83
N GLY A 248 1.39 1.02 -16.33
CA GLY A 248 2.54 1.41 -15.51
C GLY A 248 2.22 2.47 -14.45
N ASP A 249 1.14 3.22 -14.64
CA ASP A 249 0.63 4.24 -13.71
C ASP A 249 0.12 3.68 -12.37
N MET A 250 -0.09 2.36 -12.25
CA MET A 250 -0.70 1.75 -11.05
C MET A 250 0.28 1.32 -9.97
N VAL A 251 1.58 1.25 -10.28
CA VAL A 251 2.62 0.86 -9.33
C VAL A 251 3.10 2.11 -8.59
N PRO A 252 3.15 2.15 -7.26
CA PRO A 252 3.59 3.34 -6.54
C PRO A 252 5.07 3.65 -6.76
N GLU A 253 5.41 4.93 -6.83
CA GLU A 253 6.79 5.40 -6.77
C GLU A 253 7.38 5.15 -5.39
N VAL A 254 8.60 4.63 -5.33
CA VAL A 254 9.34 4.38 -4.09
C VAL A 254 10.61 5.22 -4.13
N CYS A 255 10.84 6.04 -3.10
CA CYS A 255 12.06 6.83 -2.99
C CYS A 255 13.24 5.91 -2.64
N PRO A 256 14.29 5.78 -3.49
CA PRO A 256 15.38 4.83 -3.26
C PRO A 256 16.13 5.08 -1.95
N SER A 257 16.43 6.34 -1.62
CA SER A 257 17.17 6.69 -0.41
C SER A 257 16.39 6.35 0.86
N ALA A 258 15.09 6.64 0.89
CA ALA A 258 14.21 6.30 2.02
C ALA A 258 14.11 4.78 2.21
N TYR A 259 14.04 4.05 1.09
CA TYR A 259 13.97 2.60 1.06
C TYR A 259 15.24 1.93 1.58
N GLU A 260 16.41 2.36 1.09
CA GLU A 260 17.72 1.85 1.51
C GLU A 260 17.98 2.12 2.99
N GLU A 261 17.67 3.33 3.45
CA GLU A 261 17.72 3.67 4.87
C GLU A 261 16.80 2.75 5.70
N GLY A 262 15.63 2.42 5.16
CA GLY A 262 14.71 1.44 5.72
C GLY A 262 15.32 0.07 5.92
N ILE A 263 15.91 -0.50 4.86
CA ILE A 263 16.59 -1.80 4.93
C ILE A 263 17.73 -1.76 5.96
N LYS A 264 18.59 -0.73 5.89
CA LYS A 264 19.72 -0.56 6.82
C LYS A 264 19.23 -0.56 8.26
N ASN A 265 18.13 0.15 8.55
CA ASN A 265 17.52 0.17 9.88
C ASN A 265 16.87 -1.17 10.27
N ALA A 266 16.24 -1.88 9.33
CA ALA A 266 15.62 -3.19 9.58
C ALA A 266 16.68 -4.25 9.94
N LEU A 267 17.79 -4.26 9.21
CA LEU A 267 18.96 -5.12 9.49
C LEU A 267 19.58 -4.82 10.85
N LYS A 268 19.87 -3.54 11.14
CA LYS A 268 20.42 -3.10 12.44
C LYS A 268 19.54 -3.54 13.62
N ARG A 269 18.22 -3.47 13.47
CA ARG A 269 17.25 -3.89 14.51
C ARG A 269 16.88 -5.37 14.47
N ARG A 270 17.46 -6.15 13.54
CA ARG A 270 17.13 -7.57 13.30
C ARG A 270 15.62 -7.82 13.11
N ASN A 271 14.91 -6.85 12.53
CA ASN A 271 13.46 -6.96 12.27
C ASN A 271 13.23 -7.60 10.90
N THR A 272 13.11 -8.93 10.89
CA THR A 272 12.94 -9.74 9.68
C THR A 272 11.64 -9.47 8.94
N ALA A 273 10.55 -9.24 9.68
CA ALA A 273 9.23 -9.00 9.09
C ALA A 273 9.20 -7.70 8.28
N VAL A 274 9.81 -6.63 8.82
CA VAL A 274 9.95 -5.35 8.10
C VAL A 274 10.88 -5.49 6.90
N LEU A 275 12.00 -6.20 7.05
CA LEU A 275 12.92 -6.43 5.94
C LEU A 275 12.25 -7.14 4.77
N LEU A 276 11.50 -8.21 5.05
CA LEU A 276 10.70 -8.93 4.06
C LEU A 276 9.70 -8.02 3.35
N CYS A 277 8.94 -7.25 4.12
CA CYS A 277 7.98 -6.31 3.58
C CYS A 277 8.63 -5.27 2.65
N LEU A 278 9.80 -4.74 3.02
CA LEU A 278 10.56 -3.82 2.18
C LEU A 278 11.02 -4.51 0.87
N LEU A 279 11.61 -5.69 0.95
CA LEU A 279 12.05 -6.43 -0.24
C LEU A 279 10.88 -6.71 -1.19
N ASP A 280 9.70 -7.04 -0.67
CA ASP A 280 8.49 -7.22 -1.48
C ASP A 280 8.01 -5.90 -2.11
N ILE A 281 8.04 -4.78 -1.38
CA ILE A 281 7.73 -3.45 -1.94
C ILE A 281 8.67 -3.13 -3.11
N ARG A 282 9.98 -3.39 -2.97
CA ARG A 282 10.95 -3.17 -4.04
C ARG A 282 10.67 -4.04 -5.23
N ARG A 283 10.39 -5.33 -5.01
CA ARG A 283 10.01 -6.28 -6.07
C ARG A 283 8.79 -5.78 -6.85
N CYS A 284 7.82 -5.17 -6.17
CA CYS A 284 6.67 -4.54 -6.78
C CYS A 284 7.04 -3.26 -7.56
N ALA A 285 7.87 -2.39 -6.99
CA ALA A 285 8.30 -1.13 -7.63
C ALA A 285 9.10 -1.38 -8.92
N LEU A 286 9.93 -2.42 -8.94
CA LEU A 286 10.71 -2.82 -10.12
C LEU A 286 9.87 -3.33 -11.29
N LEU A 287 8.59 -3.66 -11.07
CA LEU A 287 7.67 -3.99 -12.16
C LEU A 287 7.26 -2.75 -12.98
N ARG A 288 7.49 -1.53 -12.45
CA ARG A 288 7.12 -0.27 -13.11
C ARG A 288 8.22 0.28 -14.01
N SER A 289 9.46 0.18 -13.55
CA SER A 289 10.53 0.99 -14.11
C SER A 289 11.20 0.29 -15.29
N ASP A 290 11.01 0.84 -16.48
CA ASP A 290 11.96 0.71 -17.59
C ASP A 290 13.29 1.46 -17.29
N GLU A 291 13.41 2.07 -16.11
CA GLU A 291 14.64 2.74 -15.67
C GLU A 291 15.83 1.79 -15.70
N SER A 292 17.01 2.38 -15.92
CA SER A 292 18.27 1.68 -16.10
C SER A 292 18.50 0.62 -15.03
N VAL A 293 18.78 -0.58 -15.53
CA VAL A 293 19.24 -1.78 -14.84
C VAL A 293 20.11 -1.51 -13.60
N GLU A 294 21.00 -0.52 -13.68
CA GLU A 294 21.94 -0.22 -12.60
C GLU A 294 21.29 0.28 -11.32
N LYS A 295 20.14 0.97 -11.40
CA LYS A 295 19.42 1.46 -10.21
C LYS A 295 18.69 0.35 -9.45
N ALA A 296 18.59 -0.84 -10.03
CA ALA A 296 17.83 -1.94 -9.47
C ALA A 296 18.65 -2.91 -8.61
N ARG A 297 19.98 -2.82 -8.62
CA ARG A 297 20.85 -3.62 -7.72
C ARG A 297 20.82 -3.05 -6.31
N LEU A 298 20.83 -3.92 -5.30
CA LEU A 298 20.97 -3.48 -3.91
C LEU A 298 22.41 -2.96 -3.69
N PRO A 299 22.63 -1.81 -3.03
CA PRO A 299 23.98 -1.35 -2.72
C PRO A 299 24.79 -2.39 -1.95
N ASP A 300 26.07 -2.56 -2.29
CA ASP A 300 26.97 -3.55 -1.65
C ASP A 300 27.05 -3.36 -0.13
N GLU A 301 26.89 -2.12 0.34
CA GLU A 301 26.78 -1.75 1.75
C GLU A 301 25.67 -2.52 2.50
N ILE A 302 24.54 -2.80 1.83
CA ILE A 302 23.43 -3.54 2.43
C ILE A 302 23.83 -5.00 2.68
N PHE A 303 24.55 -5.61 1.75
CA PHE A 303 25.06 -6.98 1.91
C PHE A 303 26.11 -7.05 3.02
N ALA A 304 27.02 -6.08 3.08
CA ALA A 304 28.01 -5.98 4.17
C ALA A 304 27.31 -5.84 5.54
N LEU A 305 26.26 -5.01 5.63
CA LEU A 305 25.47 -4.87 6.85
C LEU A 305 24.70 -6.15 7.20
N ALA A 306 24.15 -6.86 6.22
CA ALA A 306 23.46 -8.12 6.44
C ALA A 306 24.43 -9.19 6.95
N LEU A 307 25.64 -9.27 6.40
CA LEU A 307 26.68 -10.17 6.89
C LEU A 307 27.06 -9.81 8.33
N TYR A 308 27.19 -8.53 8.66
CA TYR A 308 27.55 -8.10 10.02
C TYR A 308 26.44 -8.38 11.05
N TYR A 309 25.18 -8.03 10.75
CA TYR A 309 24.08 -8.12 11.72
C TYR A 309 23.35 -9.47 11.75
N CYS A 310 23.49 -10.29 10.69
CA CYS A 310 22.70 -11.50 10.49
C CYS A 310 23.54 -12.77 10.31
N THR A 311 24.79 -12.81 10.80
CA THR A 311 25.64 -14.03 10.77
C THR A 311 24.90 -15.28 11.26
N GLN A 312 24.05 -15.14 12.28
CA GLN A 312 23.30 -16.24 12.89
C GLN A 312 21.97 -16.57 12.20
N LYS A 313 21.54 -15.78 11.21
CA LYS A 313 20.26 -15.95 10.52
C LYS A 313 20.48 -16.04 9.01
N LEU A 314 20.91 -17.23 8.59
CA LEU A 314 21.22 -17.56 7.21
C LEU A 314 20.05 -17.23 6.26
N ASP A 315 18.81 -17.39 6.73
CA ASP A 315 17.58 -17.08 5.99
C ASP A 315 17.54 -15.63 5.50
N ILE A 316 18.03 -14.67 6.30
CA ILE A 316 18.01 -13.25 5.93
C ILE A 316 18.89 -12.98 4.72
N LEU A 317 20.09 -13.56 4.73
CA LEU A 317 21.03 -13.40 3.65
C LEU A 317 20.55 -14.14 2.39
N GLN A 318 19.97 -15.34 2.55
CA GLN A 318 19.36 -16.06 1.44
C GLN A 318 18.23 -15.24 0.79
N MET A 319 17.39 -14.57 1.58
CA MET A 319 16.33 -13.69 1.06
C MET A 319 16.88 -12.49 0.29
N LEU A 320 17.96 -11.86 0.76
CA LEU A 320 18.60 -10.75 0.05
C LEU A 320 19.22 -11.20 -1.27
N VAL A 321 19.94 -12.33 -1.26
CA VAL A 321 20.53 -12.92 -2.47
C VAL A 321 19.43 -13.32 -3.45
N GLN A 322 18.34 -13.93 -2.98
CA GLN A 322 17.22 -14.32 -3.83
C GLN A 322 16.53 -13.10 -4.47
N ALA A 323 16.34 -12.02 -3.71
CA ALA A 323 15.76 -10.79 -4.22
C ALA A 323 16.63 -10.15 -5.32
N ASP A 324 17.95 -10.14 -5.14
CA ASP A 324 18.91 -9.59 -6.12
C ASP A 324 19.03 -10.51 -7.36
N LEU A 325 19.02 -11.83 -7.16
CA LEU A 325 19.06 -12.84 -8.22
C LEU A 325 17.79 -12.82 -9.09
N GLU A 326 16.61 -12.80 -8.47
CA GLU A 326 15.33 -12.77 -9.20
C GLU A 326 15.29 -11.55 -10.13
N TRP A 327 15.82 -10.42 -9.68
CA TRP A 327 15.94 -9.23 -10.51
C TRP A 327 16.89 -9.47 -11.68
N THR A 328 18.08 -9.99 -11.41
CA THR A 328 19.11 -10.24 -12.43
C THR A 328 18.60 -11.20 -13.53
N LEU A 329 17.80 -12.21 -13.15
CA LEU A 329 17.18 -13.13 -14.11
C LEU A 329 16.05 -12.48 -14.93
N ARG A 330 15.30 -11.53 -14.36
CA ARG A 330 14.28 -10.78 -15.12
C ARG A 330 14.92 -9.85 -16.15
N ARG A 331 16.06 -9.23 -15.80
CA ARG A 331 16.87 -8.44 -16.73
C ARG A 331 17.25 -9.23 -17.98
N THR A 332 17.83 -10.42 -17.81
CA THR A 332 18.30 -11.22 -18.96
C THR A 332 17.14 -11.57 -19.89
N LYS A 333 15.95 -11.88 -19.32
CA LYS A 333 14.74 -12.15 -20.11
C LYS A 333 14.19 -10.93 -20.85
N LEU A 334 14.34 -9.72 -20.30
CA LEU A 334 13.89 -8.49 -20.95
C LEU A 334 14.85 -8.04 -22.07
N GLN A 335 16.16 -8.27 -21.91
CA GLN A 335 17.16 -7.84 -22.90
C GLN A 335 17.20 -8.74 -24.14
N ASP A 336 17.01 -10.05 -23.97
CA ASP A 336 16.85 -10.98 -25.08
C ASP A 336 15.96 -12.16 -24.64
N PRO A 337 14.67 -12.17 -25.04
CA PRO A 337 13.71 -13.20 -24.63
C PRO A 337 14.03 -14.59 -25.20
N THR A 338 14.95 -14.67 -26.18
CA THR A 338 15.43 -15.92 -26.78
C THR A 338 16.77 -16.38 -26.22
N SER A 339 17.51 -15.50 -25.51
CA SER A 339 18.74 -15.89 -24.83
C SER A 339 18.46 -16.68 -23.55
N LEU A 340 19.09 -17.86 -23.43
CA LEU A 340 19.30 -18.50 -22.13
C LEU A 340 20.14 -17.54 -21.25
N PRO A 341 19.89 -17.47 -19.93
CA PRO A 341 20.59 -16.55 -19.04
C PRO A 341 22.11 -16.68 -19.24
N HIS A 342 22.75 -15.58 -19.66
CA HIS A 342 24.18 -15.54 -19.92
C HIS A 342 25.00 -16.05 -18.72
N ALA A 343 25.97 -16.94 -18.98
CA ALA A 343 26.89 -17.53 -18.01
C ALA A 343 27.45 -16.58 -16.93
N PRO A 344 27.84 -15.31 -17.21
CA PRO A 344 28.33 -14.38 -16.18
C PRO A 344 27.31 -14.01 -15.09
N ALA A 345 26.02 -13.89 -15.40
CA ALA A 345 25.00 -13.60 -14.39
C ALA A 345 24.80 -14.79 -13.44
N MET A 346 24.82 -16.00 -14.00
CA MET A 346 24.79 -17.24 -13.24
C MET A 346 26.09 -17.46 -12.44
N ALA A 347 27.25 -17.05 -12.98
CA ALA A 347 28.53 -17.10 -12.29
C ALA A 347 28.54 -16.18 -11.06
N THR A 348 28.08 -14.93 -11.19
CA THR A 348 28.05 -13.99 -10.04
C THR A 348 27.12 -14.48 -8.92
N ALA A 349 25.95 -15.02 -9.28
CA ALA A 349 25.01 -15.61 -8.33
C ALA A 349 25.57 -16.87 -7.67
N ARG A 350 26.24 -17.72 -8.46
CA ARG A 350 26.92 -18.93 -8.00
C ARG A 350 28.12 -18.61 -7.11
N ASP A 351 28.90 -17.59 -7.43
CA ASP A 351 30.06 -17.15 -6.66
C ASP A 351 29.62 -16.54 -5.33
N LEU A 352 28.53 -15.77 -5.32
CA LEU A 352 27.89 -15.31 -4.09
C LEU A 352 27.38 -16.50 -3.26
N ALA A 353 26.71 -17.47 -3.88
CA ALA A 353 26.24 -18.68 -3.20
C ALA A 353 27.37 -19.60 -2.70
N GLU A 354 28.48 -19.71 -3.44
CA GLU A 354 29.65 -20.50 -3.06
C GLU A 354 30.47 -19.80 -1.97
N ALA A 355 30.64 -18.48 -2.04
CA ALA A 355 31.19 -17.68 -0.94
C ALA A 355 30.33 -17.83 0.32
N PHE A 356 29.01 -17.85 0.15
CA PHE A 356 28.04 -18.07 1.21
C PHE A 356 28.17 -19.45 1.87
N LEU A 357 28.30 -20.51 1.06
CA LEU A 357 28.55 -21.88 1.54
C LEU A 357 29.92 -22.03 2.21
N LYS A 358 30.93 -21.25 1.80
CA LYS A 358 32.25 -21.24 2.45
C LYS A 358 32.18 -20.56 3.82
N ILE A 359 31.47 -19.44 3.94
CA ILE A 359 31.29 -18.73 5.22
C ILE A 359 30.50 -19.58 6.22
N SER A 360 29.42 -20.25 5.80
CA SER A 360 28.61 -21.09 6.70
C SER A 360 29.36 -22.32 7.23
N LYS A 361 30.28 -22.89 6.43
CA LYS A 361 31.16 -23.99 6.85
C LYS A 361 32.31 -23.55 7.77
N TYR A 362 32.72 -22.28 7.68
CA TYR A 362 33.77 -21.72 8.54
C TYR A 362 33.25 -21.48 9.97
N ASP A 363 31.98 -21.09 10.11
CA ASP A 363 31.35 -20.81 11.41
C ASP A 363 30.99 -22.09 12.19
N SER A 364 30.88 -23.25 11.53
CA SER A 364 30.63 -24.54 12.18
C SER A 364 31.89 -25.23 12.72
N THR A 365 33.08 -24.73 12.38
CA THR A 365 34.37 -25.38 12.72
C THR A 365 35.24 -24.58 13.70
N GLN A 366 34.87 -23.34 14.03
CA GLN A 366 35.55 -22.54 15.05
C GLN A 366 34.90 -22.76 16.44
N PRO A 367 35.68 -23.12 17.49
CA PRO A 367 35.16 -23.13 18.86
C PRO A 367 34.80 -21.71 19.27
N ARG A 368 33.55 -21.49 19.69
CA ARG A 368 33.07 -20.17 20.11
C ARG A 368 33.91 -19.70 21.31
N PRO A 369 34.48 -18.49 21.30
CA PRO A 369 35.03 -17.91 22.51
C PRO A 369 33.86 -17.71 23.49
N PHE A 370 33.93 -18.38 24.64
CA PHE A 370 33.09 -18.09 25.79
C PHE A 370 33.37 -16.65 26.23
N TYR A 371 32.54 -15.71 25.78
CA TYR A 371 32.49 -14.39 26.37
C TYR A 371 31.75 -14.50 27.71
N ASN A 372 32.52 -14.78 28.77
CA ASN A 372 32.13 -14.45 30.14
C ASN A 372 32.17 -12.91 30.27
N MET A 373 31.04 -12.25 30.06
CA MET A 373 30.84 -10.90 30.59
C MET A 373 30.15 -10.99 31.95
N PRO A 374 30.65 -10.27 32.98
CA PRO A 374 29.99 -10.21 34.27
C PRO A 374 28.72 -9.35 34.18
N TRP A 375 27.65 -9.84 34.79
CA TRP A 375 26.42 -9.10 35.02
C TRP A 375 26.71 -7.84 35.85
N PRO A 376 26.17 -6.65 35.52
CA PRO A 376 26.13 -5.56 36.47
C PRO A 376 25.07 -5.88 37.52
N GLY A 377 25.51 -5.91 38.77
CA GLY A 377 24.70 -6.23 39.93
C GLY A 377 23.54 -5.26 40.14
N ILE A 378 22.48 -5.83 40.69
CA ILE A 378 21.38 -5.13 41.35
C ILE A 378 21.96 -4.37 42.55
N GLY A 379 21.67 -3.07 42.62
CA GLY A 379 21.86 -2.18 43.75
C GLY A 379 20.84 -1.08 43.69
#